data_AF-A0A1F5GUH3-F1
#
_entry.id   AF-A0A1F5GUH3-F1
#
_cell.length_a   1.000
_cell.length_b   1.000
_cell.length_c   1.000
_cell.angle_alpha   90.00
_cell.angle_beta   90.00
_cell.angle_gamma   90.00
#
_symmetry.space_group_name_H-M   'P 1'
#
loop_
_entity.id
_entity.type
_entity.pdbx_description
1 polymer ?
#
loop_
_entity_poly.entity_id
_entity_poly.type
_entity_poly.pdbx_seq_one_letter_code
_entity_poly.pdbx_strand_id
1 'polypeptide(L)'
;MKILFLIGNDPPVGAVSEWSEIKNYKDKGYLSPGKDYFRIFKALEHNSEFEKEILLARKNAGLPEKGISWDDYYYNYYLESLRVYSEQDKSKYKDFFIKVEKEVNRIKKNITLDTFITDQLDNLIIGGFVFPHDIPISYGAYPEEETISGKDYNGVFIHISHEITLNELKTYIDNNWRNIFRLIKYLPPKSKYYISKRDLRIVELKDKENMEWDEIIKTIIKEFVIDDFDGKLNKISVKRAYGRAKKRLNSIANDPHKDK
;
A
#
# COMPACT_ATOMS: atom_id res chain seq x y z
N MET A 1 -2.92 21.63 23.27
CA MET A 1 -2.31 20.30 23.01
C MET A 1 -1.96 20.19 21.53
N LYS A 2 -0.84 19.55 21.15
CA LYS A 2 -0.50 19.33 19.73
C LYS A 2 -1.03 17.97 19.25
N ILE A 3 -1.67 17.95 18.08
CA ILE A 3 -2.18 16.74 17.42
C ILE A 3 -1.33 16.44 16.18
N LEU A 4 -0.98 15.18 16.00
CA LEU A 4 -0.12 14.68 14.94
C LEU A 4 -0.89 13.71 14.03
N PHE A 5 -0.82 13.92 12.72
CA PHE A 5 -1.39 13.06 11.69
C PHE A 5 -0.35 12.05 11.23
N LEU A 6 -0.69 10.77 11.24
CA LEU A 6 0.21 9.69 10.87
C LEU A 6 0.10 9.35 9.39
N ILE A 7 1.24 9.13 8.72
CA ILE A 7 1.31 8.91 7.27
C ILE A 7 1.50 7.43 6.95
N GLY A 8 0.50 6.78 6.36
CA GLY A 8 0.56 5.38 5.89
C GLY A 8 0.40 4.35 7.02
N ASN A 9 -0.05 3.13 6.72
CA ASN A 9 -0.48 2.18 7.75
C ASN A 9 0.52 1.05 8.04
N ASP A 10 1.57 0.81 7.24
CA ASP A 10 2.49 -0.30 7.56
C ASP A 10 3.88 -0.28 6.87
N PRO A 11 4.94 0.17 7.56
CA PRO A 11 4.93 1.08 8.71
C PRO A 11 4.59 2.52 8.25
N PRO A 12 4.00 3.35 9.13
CA PRO A 12 3.86 4.76 8.85
C PRO A 12 5.22 5.42 8.59
N VAL A 13 5.25 6.27 7.57
CA VAL A 13 6.44 7.01 7.11
C VAL A 13 6.83 8.12 8.10
N GLY A 14 5.87 8.61 8.90
CA GLY A 14 6.10 9.61 9.93
C GLY A 14 4.82 10.25 10.47
N ALA A 15 5.00 11.21 11.38
CA ALA A 15 3.94 12.02 11.99
C ALA A 15 4.11 13.50 11.59
N VAL A 16 3.03 14.15 11.15
CA VAL A 16 3.05 15.55 10.67
C VAL A 16 1.98 16.38 11.37
N SER A 17 2.15 17.71 11.41
CA SER A 17 1.17 18.59 12.07
C SER A 17 0.71 19.75 11.21
N GLU A 18 1.44 20.09 10.16
CA GLU A 18 1.09 21.21 9.29
C GLU A 18 0.32 20.77 8.06
N TRP A 19 -0.64 21.60 7.63
CA TRP A 19 -1.41 21.31 6.42
C TRP A 19 -0.53 21.21 5.17
N SER A 20 0.55 21.99 5.10
CA SER A 20 1.52 21.92 3.99
C SER A 20 2.17 20.54 3.90
N GLU A 21 2.53 19.96 5.04
CA GLU A 21 3.10 18.61 5.13
C GLU A 21 2.05 17.56 4.74
N ILE A 22 0.85 17.63 5.33
CA ILE A 22 -0.25 16.71 5.04
C ILE A 22 -0.62 16.75 3.55
N LYS A 23 -0.73 17.95 2.98
CA LYS A 23 -1.03 18.14 1.56
C LYS A 23 0.05 17.51 0.68
N ASN A 24 1.33 17.67 1.01
CA ASN A 24 2.42 17.04 0.27
C ASN A 24 2.31 15.50 0.26
N TYR A 25 1.82 14.87 1.33
CA TYR A 25 1.57 13.42 1.35
C TYR A 25 0.27 13.02 0.67
N LYS A 26 -0.77 13.87 0.75
CA LYS A 26 -2.01 13.71 -0.01
C LYS A 26 -1.75 13.72 -1.51
N ASP A 27 -1.04 14.74 -2.02
CA ASP A 27 -0.69 14.90 -3.43
C ASP A 27 0.23 13.76 -3.97
N LYS A 28 0.70 12.88 -3.07
CA LYS A 28 1.47 11.67 -3.36
C LYS A 28 0.69 10.37 -3.15
N GLY A 29 -0.59 10.44 -2.81
CA GLY A 29 -1.48 9.28 -2.60
C GLY A 29 -1.33 8.56 -1.26
N TYR A 30 -0.62 9.13 -0.27
CA TYR A 30 -0.37 8.47 1.03
C TYR A 30 -1.43 8.77 2.09
N LEU A 31 -2.27 9.78 1.89
CA LEU A 31 -3.25 10.26 2.88
C LEU A 31 -4.56 10.63 2.21
N SER A 32 -5.67 10.16 2.78
CA SER A 32 -7.03 10.61 2.42
C SER A 32 -7.45 11.94 3.06
N PRO A 33 -7.16 12.24 4.35
CA PRO A 33 -7.81 13.32 5.09
C PRO A 33 -7.92 14.64 4.31
N GLY A 34 -9.17 15.05 4.09
CA GLY A 34 -9.50 16.34 3.52
C GLY A 34 -9.10 17.50 4.44
N LYS A 35 -9.10 18.70 3.86
CA LYS A 35 -8.79 19.94 4.60
C LYS A 35 -9.75 20.17 5.78
N ASP A 36 -10.97 19.68 5.66
CA ASP A 36 -11.98 19.83 6.71
C ASP A 36 -11.70 18.91 7.91
N TYR A 37 -11.29 17.66 7.68
CA TYR A 37 -10.78 16.81 8.76
C TYR A 37 -9.59 17.43 9.48
N PHE A 38 -8.63 17.97 8.73
CA PHE A 38 -7.50 18.69 9.32
C PHE A 38 -7.97 19.85 10.22
N ARG A 39 -8.91 20.66 9.74
CA ARG A 39 -9.46 21.80 10.49
C ARG A 39 -10.16 21.36 11.78
N ILE A 40 -10.88 20.24 11.76
CA ILE A 40 -11.56 19.71 12.95
C ILE A 40 -10.55 19.42 14.06
N PHE A 41 -9.50 18.66 13.79
CA PHE A 41 -8.48 18.38 14.81
C PHE A 41 -7.70 19.63 15.21
N LYS A 42 -7.42 20.55 14.27
CA LYS A 42 -6.80 21.83 14.64
C LYS A 42 -7.68 22.68 15.54
N ALA A 43 -9.00 22.67 15.35
CA ALA A 43 -9.91 23.34 16.26
C ALA A 43 -9.86 22.71 17.67
N LEU A 44 -9.70 21.39 17.79
CA LEU A 44 -9.52 20.72 19.07
C LEU A 44 -8.24 21.12 19.80
N GLU A 45 -7.15 21.43 19.08
CA GLU A 45 -5.91 21.93 19.70
C GLU A 45 -6.13 23.23 20.50
N HIS A 46 -7.16 24.00 20.14
CA HIS A 46 -7.56 25.26 20.79
C HIS A 46 -8.76 25.12 21.73
N ASN A 47 -9.37 23.93 21.83
CA ASN A 47 -10.49 23.70 22.72
C ASN A 47 -9.98 23.39 24.14
N SER A 48 -10.06 24.37 25.04
CA SER A 48 -9.56 24.25 26.42
C SER A 48 -10.30 23.21 27.27
N GLU A 49 -11.57 22.92 26.97
CA GLU A 49 -12.35 21.90 27.67
C GLU A 49 -11.87 20.52 27.27
N PHE A 50 -11.73 20.29 25.97
CA PHE A 50 -11.17 19.06 25.43
C PHE A 50 -9.73 18.82 25.90
N GLU A 51 -8.88 19.84 25.90
CA GLU A 51 -7.51 19.72 26.40
C GLU A 51 -7.46 19.31 27.87
N LYS A 52 -8.29 19.90 28.73
CA LYS A 52 -8.39 19.51 30.15
C LYS A 52 -8.80 18.05 30.30
N GLU A 53 -9.76 17.61 29.49
CA GLU A 53 -10.23 16.23 29.50
C GLU A 53 -9.14 15.24 29.07
N ILE A 54 -8.36 15.57 28.04
CA ILE A 54 -7.23 14.75 27.61
C ILE A 54 -6.10 14.72 28.66
N LEU A 55 -5.77 15.86 29.27
CA LEU A 55 -4.75 15.91 30.32
C LEU A 55 -5.17 15.11 31.57
N LEU A 56 -6.44 15.19 31.95
CA LEU A 56 -6.99 14.39 33.04
C LEU A 56 -6.94 12.90 32.71
N ALA A 57 -7.36 12.51 31.50
CA ALA A 57 -7.28 11.13 31.04
C ALA A 57 -5.85 10.60 31.06
N ARG A 58 -4.88 11.38 30.58
CA ARG A 58 -3.45 11.01 30.61
C ARG A 58 -2.98 10.77 32.04
N LYS A 59 -3.27 11.70 32.95
CA LYS A 59 -2.93 11.58 34.37
C LYS A 59 -3.51 10.30 34.98
N ASN A 60 -4.78 10.01 34.75
CA ASN A 60 -5.48 8.83 35.28
C ASN A 60 -4.93 7.52 34.69
N ALA A 61 -4.54 7.53 33.42
CA ALA A 61 -3.94 6.39 32.75
C ALA A 61 -2.45 6.18 33.10
N GLY A 62 -1.81 7.13 33.80
CA GLY A 62 -0.38 7.09 34.11
C GLY A 62 0.51 7.49 32.93
N LEU A 63 -0.01 8.28 32.00
CA LEU A 63 0.70 8.79 30.83
C LEU A 63 1.32 10.16 31.11
N PRO A 64 2.43 10.51 30.43
CA PRO A 64 2.97 11.87 30.44
C PRO A 64 1.94 12.88 29.93
N GLU A 65 1.98 14.12 30.44
CA GLU A 65 1.06 15.18 29.98
C GLU A 65 1.15 15.44 28.48
N LYS A 66 2.33 15.30 27.90
CA LYS A 66 2.56 15.46 26.45
C LYS A 66 2.10 14.24 25.63
N GLY A 67 1.71 13.15 26.28
CA GLY A 67 1.56 11.84 25.66
C GLY A 67 2.90 11.16 25.42
N ILE A 68 2.87 9.91 24.98
CA ILE A 68 4.07 9.17 24.56
C ILE A 68 4.45 9.53 23.12
N SER A 69 5.73 9.36 22.78
CA SER A 69 6.22 9.65 21.42
C SER A 69 5.67 8.64 20.41
N TRP A 70 5.69 9.03 19.13
CA TRP A 70 5.27 8.13 18.05
C TRP A 70 6.07 6.83 18.05
N ASP A 71 7.40 6.91 18.17
CA ASP A 71 8.25 5.72 18.18
C ASP A 71 7.91 4.79 19.35
N ASP A 72 7.70 5.35 20.55
CA ASP A 72 7.33 4.57 21.72
C ASP A 72 5.95 3.93 21.56
N TYR A 73 4.98 4.69 21.07
CA TYR A 73 3.65 4.17 20.73
C TYR A 73 3.72 3.04 19.70
N TYR A 74 4.47 3.22 18.61
CA TYR A 74 4.59 2.26 17.54
C TYR A 74 5.18 0.93 18.01
N TYR A 75 6.34 0.97 18.66
CA TYR A 75 7.07 -0.23 19.05
C TYR A 75 6.46 -0.95 20.25
N ASN A 76 5.79 -0.24 21.16
CA ASN A 76 5.33 -0.82 22.41
C ASN A 76 3.80 -0.99 22.52
N TYR A 77 2.99 -0.30 21.70
CA TYR A 77 1.53 -0.28 21.87
C TYR A 77 0.74 -0.51 20.57
N TYR A 78 1.15 0.09 19.45
CA TYR A 78 0.44 -0.02 18.16
C TYR A 78 0.50 -1.43 17.58
N LEU A 79 1.68 -2.06 17.56
CA LEU A 79 1.85 -3.42 17.05
C LEU A 79 1.08 -4.48 17.85
N GLU A 80 0.82 -4.25 19.14
CA GLU A 80 -0.02 -5.10 19.99
C GLU A 80 -1.52 -4.96 19.67
N SER A 81 -1.96 -3.76 19.26
CA SER A 81 -3.35 -3.52 18.83
C SER A 81 -3.71 -4.19 17.49
N LEU A 82 -2.69 -4.55 16.68
CA LEU A 82 -2.85 -5.11 15.34
C LEU A 82 -2.51 -6.61 15.23
N ARG A 83 -1.94 -7.25 16.27
CA ARG A 83 -1.48 -8.65 16.19
C ARG A 83 -2.17 -9.57 17.21
N VAL A 84 -2.55 -10.75 16.75
CA VAL A 84 -2.93 -11.88 17.60
C VAL A 84 -1.65 -12.48 18.21
N TYR A 85 -1.09 -11.85 19.24
CA TYR A 85 0.03 -12.42 20.00
C TYR A 85 -0.43 -13.46 21.03
N SER A 86 0.56 -14.20 21.54
CA SER A 86 0.42 -15.20 22.61
C SER A 86 -0.24 -14.60 23.87
N GLU A 87 -0.91 -15.43 24.68
CA GLU A 87 -1.63 -14.95 25.88
C GLU A 87 -0.74 -14.21 26.90
N GLN A 88 0.58 -14.45 26.89
CA GLN A 88 1.53 -13.81 27.80
C GLN A 88 1.78 -12.34 27.47
N ASP A 89 1.93 -11.98 26.19
CA ASP A 89 2.20 -10.59 25.77
C ASP A 89 0.97 -9.69 25.94
N LYS A 90 -0.23 -10.24 25.69
CA LYS A 90 -1.51 -9.58 25.96
C LYS A 90 -1.65 -9.14 27.42
N SER A 91 -1.12 -9.91 28.37
CA SER A 91 -1.26 -9.62 29.81
C SER A 91 -0.52 -8.35 30.25
N LYS A 92 0.62 -8.03 29.61
CA LYS A 92 1.50 -6.92 30.01
C LYS A 92 0.86 -5.56 29.77
N TYR A 93 0.11 -5.41 28.68
CA TYR A 93 -0.49 -4.13 28.28
C TYR A 93 -2.01 -4.07 28.49
N LYS A 94 -2.64 -5.18 28.87
CA LYS A 94 -4.08 -5.25 29.15
C LYS A 94 -4.51 -4.20 30.19
N ASP A 95 -3.78 -4.08 31.29
CA ASP A 95 -4.11 -3.10 32.33
C ASP A 95 -3.96 -1.65 31.86
N PHE A 96 -3.03 -1.39 30.94
CA PHE A 96 -2.87 -0.07 30.32
C PHE A 96 -4.05 0.27 29.42
N PHE A 97 -4.41 -0.62 28.49
CA PHE A 97 -5.54 -0.37 27.57
C PHE A 97 -6.88 -0.30 28.30
N ILE A 98 -7.07 -1.08 29.37
CA ILE A 98 -8.27 -0.95 30.23
C ILE A 98 -8.36 0.44 30.86
N LYS A 99 -7.24 1.02 31.32
CA LYS A 99 -7.23 2.38 31.87
C LYS A 99 -7.57 3.40 30.80
N VAL A 100 -6.96 3.30 29.62
CA VAL A 100 -7.25 4.20 28.50
C VAL A 100 -8.72 4.09 28.07
N GLU A 101 -9.25 2.87 27.91
CA GLU A 101 -10.65 2.63 27.53
C GLU A 101 -11.65 3.22 28.54
N LYS A 102 -11.36 3.11 29.85
CA LYS A 102 -12.17 3.76 30.89
C LYS A 102 -12.21 5.28 30.70
N GLU A 103 -11.07 5.90 30.41
CA GLU A 103 -11.00 7.34 30.19
C GLU A 103 -11.67 7.76 28.87
N VAL A 104 -11.52 6.97 27.80
CA VAL A 104 -12.26 7.16 26.54
C VAL A 104 -13.77 7.19 26.82
N ASN A 105 -14.29 6.20 27.53
CA ASN A 105 -15.71 6.12 27.89
C ASN A 105 -16.17 7.27 28.79
N ARG A 106 -15.28 7.78 29.65
CA ARG A 106 -15.55 8.96 30.49
C ARG A 106 -15.67 10.23 29.64
N ILE A 107 -14.73 10.47 28.73
CA ILE A 107 -14.77 11.65 27.84
C ILE A 107 -16.01 11.62 26.95
N LYS A 108 -16.36 10.46 26.37
CA LYS A 108 -17.58 10.28 25.56
C LYS A 108 -18.88 10.65 26.29
N LYS A 109 -18.91 10.53 27.62
CA LYS A 109 -20.06 10.93 28.46
C LYS A 109 -20.07 12.41 28.81
N ASN A 110 -18.90 13.05 28.83
CA ASN A 110 -18.73 14.43 29.31
C ASN A 110 -18.76 15.45 28.18
N ILE A 111 -18.29 15.10 26.97
CA ILE A 111 -18.23 15.99 25.82
C ILE A 111 -18.90 15.33 24.62
N THR A 112 -19.75 16.09 23.90
CA THR A 112 -20.25 15.70 22.58
C THR A 112 -19.18 15.92 21.52
N LEU A 113 -18.72 14.84 20.91
CA LEU A 113 -17.69 14.85 19.86
C LEU A 113 -18.23 14.25 18.57
N ASP A 114 -17.68 14.69 17.44
CA ASP A 114 -17.92 14.03 16.16
C ASP A 114 -17.47 12.57 16.22
N THR A 115 -18.16 11.69 15.49
CA THR A 115 -17.85 10.25 15.45
C THR A 115 -16.39 10.00 15.04
N PHE A 116 -15.87 10.77 14.08
CA PHE A 116 -14.49 10.64 13.63
C PHE A 116 -13.47 10.97 14.71
N ILE A 117 -13.75 11.97 15.55
CA ILE A 117 -12.89 12.30 16.71
C ILE A 117 -13.01 11.20 17.76
N THR A 118 -14.23 10.72 17.98
CA THR A 118 -14.58 9.70 18.97
C THR A 118 -13.82 8.40 18.73
N ASP A 119 -13.62 8.03 17.46
CA ASP A 119 -12.89 6.83 17.03
C ASP A 119 -11.36 6.97 17.16
N GLN A 120 -10.87 8.18 17.44
CA GLN A 120 -9.45 8.48 17.61
C GLN A 120 -9.09 8.79 19.08
N LEU A 121 -10.05 8.75 20.00
CA LEU A 121 -9.86 9.24 21.38
C LEU A 121 -8.74 8.51 22.14
N ASP A 122 -8.61 7.20 21.95
CA ASP A 122 -7.52 6.43 22.54
C ASP A 122 -6.15 6.92 22.03
N ASN A 123 -6.00 7.11 20.72
CA ASN A 123 -4.78 7.61 20.09
C ASN A 123 -4.46 9.04 20.50
N LEU A 124 -5.50 9.87 20.66
CA LEU A 124 -5.38 11.24 21.16
C LEU A 124 -4.95 11.26 22.63
N ILE A 125 -5.51 10.40 23.47
CA ILE A 125 -5.11 10.26 24.88
C ILE A 125 -3.67 9.77 24.97
N ILE A 126 -3.30 8.72 24.22
CA ILE A 126 -2.01 8.05 24.35
C ILE A 126 -0.86 8.97 23.90
N GLY A 127 -0.97 9.59 22.73
CA GLY A 127 0.11 10.43 22.20
C GLY A 127 -0.33 11.64 21.37
N GLY A 128 -1.63 11.90 21.26
CA GLY A 128 -2.12 12.98 20.41
C GLY A 128 -2.08 12.62 18.92
N PHE A 129 -2.25 11.35 18.58
CA PHE A 129 -2.17 10.88 17.19
C PHE A 129 -3.54 10.79 16.53
N VAL A 130 -3.55 10.96 15.21
CA VAL A 130 -4.70 10.71 14.34
C VAL A 130 -4.27 9.74 13.25
N PHE A 131 -4.95 8.61 13.20
CA PHE A 131 -4.79 7.61 12.16
C PHE A 131 -5.72 7.91 11.00
N PRO A 132 -5.21 8.06 9.78
CA PRO A 132 -6.05 8.09 8.59
C PRO A 132 -6.68 6.70 8.44
N HIS A 133 -8.02 6.61 8.57
CA HIS A 133 -8.73 5.34 8.40
C HIS A 133 -8.54 4.74 7.01
N ASP A 134 -8.26 5.58 6.00
CA ASP A 134 -8.14 5.15 4.62
C ASP A 134 -6.87 5.65 3.95
N ILE A 135 -6.09 4.71 3.41
CA ILE A 135 -5.01 5.01 2.47
C ILE A 135 -5.61 4.99 1.05
N PRO A 136 -5.54 6.09 0.28
CA PRO A 136 -6.11 6.16 -1.06
C PRO A 136 -5.54 5.13 -2.03
N ILE A 137 -4.24 4.85 -1.90
CA ILE A 137 -3.50 3.91 -2.75
C ILE A 137 -2.70 2.96 -1.87
N SER A 138 -2.87 1.66 -2.08
CA SER A 138 -2.07 0.62 -1.45
C SER A 138 -1.58 -0.39 -2.48
N TYR A 139 -0.54 -1.14 -2.13
CA TYR A 139 -0.11 -2.30 -2.91
C TYR A 139 -0.02 -3.54 -2.02
N GLY A 140 -0.28 -4.70 -2.60
CA GLY A 140 -0.22 -5.97 -1.90
C GLY A 140 0.01 -7.13 -2.84
N ALA A 141 0.31 -8.29 -2.28
CA ALA A 141 0.41 -9.54 -3.01
C ALA A 141 -0.68 -10.50 -2.54
N TYR A 142 -1.35 -11.18 -3.48
CA TYR A 142 -2.38 -12.16 -3.15
C TYR A 142 -1.72 -13.53 -2.96
N PRO A 143 -1.80 -14.15 -1.77
CA PRO A 143 -1.35 -15.52 -1.60
C PRO A 143 -2.26 -16.46 -2.40
N GLU A 144 -1.74 -17.58 -2.90
CA GLU A 144 -2.61 -18.68 -3.33
C GLU A 144 -3.50 -19.13 -2.17
N GLU A 145 -4.81 -19.17 -2.38
CA GLU A 145 -5.79 -19.62 -1.38
C GLU A 145 -5.59 -21.09 -0.95
N GLU A 146 -4.67 -21.84 -1.58
CA GLU A 146 -4.52 -23.30 -1.39
C GLU A 146 -3.08 -23.83 -1.14
N THR A 147 -2.03 -23.01 -0.95
CA THR A 147 -0.67 -23.56 -0.74
C THR A 147 -0.13 -23.42 0.69
N ILE A 148 0.01 -24.59 1.33
CA ILE A 148 0.60 -24.83 2.67
C ILE A 148 2.10 -24.45 2.74
N SER A 149 2.73 -24.01 1.63
CA SER A 149 4.18 -23.80 1.52
C SER A 149 4.65 -22.35 1.38
N GLY A 150 3.89 -21.35 1.86
CA GLY A 150 4.43 -20.04 2.26
C GLY A 150 5.28 -19.25 1.25
N LYS A 151 5.21 -19.52 -0.06
CA LYS A 151 6.03 -18.86 -1.10
C LYS A 151 5.36 -18.66 -2.46
N ASP A 152 4.03 -18.65 -2.55
CA ASP A 152 3.33 -18.59 -3.84
C ASP A 152 2.33 -17.42 -3.86
N TYR A 153 2.81 -16.24 -4.25
CA TYR A 153 1.93 -15.13 -4.61
C TYR A 153 1.52 -15.25 -6.07
N ASN A 154 0.22 -15.12 -6.36
CA ASN A 154 -0.28 -15.21 -7.75
C ASN A 154 -0.42 -13.87 -8.46
N GLY A 155 -0.28 -12.77 -7.72
CA GLY A 155 -0.33 -11.45 -8.31
C GLY A 155 0.12 -10.37 -7.33
N VAL A 156 0.53 -9.24 -7.91
CA VAL A 156 0.73 -7.97 -7.20
C VAL A 156 -0.33 -7.01 -7.70
N PHE A 157 -1.08 -6.41 -6.77
CA PHE A 157 -2.15 -5.48 -7.07
C PHE A 157 -1.81 -4.10 -6.50
N ILE A 158 -2.24 -3.08 -7.22
CA ILE A 158 -2.34 -1.72 -6.70
C ILE A 158 -3.83 -1.46 -6.49
N HIS A 159 -4.23 -1.26 -5.25
CA HIS A 159 -5.61 -1.00 -4.86
C HIS A 159 -5.81 0.51 -4.69
N ILE A 160 -6.83 1.04 -5.35
CA ILE A 160 -7.24 2.43 -5.26
C ILE A 160 -8.60 2.43 -4.56
N SER A 161 -8.64 2.91 -3.31
CA SER A 161 -9.83 2.89 -2.46
C SER A 161 -10.65 4.18 -2.57
N HIS A 162 -10.09 5.24 -3.14
CA HIS A 162 -10.64 6.59 -3.16
C HIS A 162 -10.40 7.29 -4.50
N GLU A 163 -11.06 8.42 -4.71
CA GLU A 163 -10.77 9.31 -5.84
C GLU A 163 -9.33 9.84 -5.75
N ILE A 164 -8.55 9.60 -6.81
CA ILE A 164 -7.17 10.07 -6.94
C ILE A 164 -6.93 10.62 -8.34
N THR A 165 -5.93 11.48 -8.46
CA THR A 165 -5.40 11.97 -9.73
C THR A 165 -4.37 11.00 -10.31
N LEU A 166 -4.16 11.07 -11.63
CA LEU A 166 -3.11 10.32 -12.31
C LEU A 166 -1.71 10.62 -11.73
N ASN A 167 -1.47 11.88 -11.34
CA ASN A 167 -0.19 12.28 -10.77
C ASN A 167 0.05 11.67 -9.39
N GLU A 168 -0.98 11.59 -8.54
CA GLU A 168 -0.91 10.90 -7.25
C GLU A 168 -0.57 9.41 -7.44
N LEU A 169 -1.25 8.73 -8.38
CA LEU A 169 -0.95 7.33 -8.69
C LEU A 169 0.49 7.13 -9.16
N LYS A 170 0.93 7.93 -10.14
CA LYS A 170 2.29 7.83 -10.68
C LYS A 170 3.33 8.06 -9.60
N THR A 171 3.17 9.13 -8.81
CA THR A 171 4.10 9.48 -7.73
C THR A 171 4.14 8.39 -6.66
N TYR A 172 2.97 7.85 -6.29
CA TYR A 172 2.89 6.75 -5.35
C TYR A 172 3.63 5.51 -5.86
N ILE A 173 3.42 5.12 -7.13
CA ILE A 173 4.10 3.98 -7.75
C ILE A 173 5.61 4.22 -7.78
N ASP A 174 6.06 5.39 -8.22
CA ASP A 174 7.49 5.72 -8.33
C ASP A 174 8.19 5.64 -6.95
N ASN A 175 7.55 6.19 -5.91
CA ASN A 175 8.10 6.16 -4.55
C ASN A 175 8.12 4.74 -3.94
N ASN A 176 7.15 3.89 -4.31
CA ASN A 176 7.02 2.54 -3.78
C ASN A 176 7.57 1.46 -4.73
N TRP A 177 8.13 1.84 -5.88
CA TRP A 177 8.51 0.92 -6.96
C TRP A 177 9.47 -0.16 -6.48
N ARG A 178 10.43 0.20 -5.61
CA ARG A 178 11.38 -0.77 -5.03
C ARG A 178 10.68 -1.89 -4.27
N ASN A 179 9.60 -1.59 -3.55
CA ASN A 179 8.84 -2.57 -2.78
C ASN A 179 7.91 -3.38 -3.68
N ILE A 180 7.22 -2.72 -4.61
CA ILE A 180 6.42 -3.39 -5.65
C ILE A 180 7.30 -4.39 -6.43
N PHE A 181 8.50 -3.97 -6.83
CA PHE A 181 9.47 -4.82 -7.52
C PHE A 181 9.96 -5.99 -6.67
N ARG A 182 10.11 -5.81 -5.36
CA ARG A 182 10.40 -6.92 -4.44
C ARG A 182 9.26 -7.94 -4.42
N LEU A 183 8.00 -7.49 -4.34
CA LEU A 183 6.84 -8.38 -4.42
C LEU A 183 6.78 -9.13 -5.75
N ILE A 184 7.07 -8.46 -6.86
CA ILE A 184 7.13 -9.07 -8.20
C ILE A 184 8.18 -10.20 -8.25
N LYS A 185 9.29 -10.11 -7.50
CA LYS A 185 10.30 -11.17 -7.44
C LYS A 185 9.83 -12.44 -6.72
N TYR A 186 8.78 -12.34 -5.91
CA TYR A 186 8.18 -13.50 -5.26
C TYR A 186 7.04 -14.11 -6.08
N LEU A 187 6.71 -13.53 -7.24
CA LEU A 187 5.78 -14.17 -8.17
C LEU A 187 6.45 -15.39 -8.83
N PRO A 188 5.66 -16.41 -9.22
CA PRO A 188 6.18 -17.55 -9.94
C PRO A 188 6.89 -17.09 -11.22
N PRO A 189 8.04 -17.70 -11.56
CA PRO A 189 8.72 -17.39 -12.81
C PRO A 189 7.77 -17.67 -13.98
N LYS A 190 7.84 -16.85 -15.02
CA LYS A 190 7.10 -17.11 -16.26
C LYS A 190 7.35 -18.55 -16.70
N SER A 191 6.27 -19.28 -16.97
CA SER A 191 6.33 -20.66 -17.47
C SER A 191 7.40 -20.80 -18.56
N LYS A 192 8.15 -21.91 -18.54
CA LYS A 192 9.15 -22.25 -19.57
C LYS A 192 8.56 -22.17 -20.99
N TYR A 193 7.26 -22.41 -21.10
CA TYR A 193 6.51 -22.40 -22.37
C TYR A 193 5.82 -21.06 -22.66
N TYR A 194 5.95 -20.04 -21.79
CA TYR A 194 5.33 -18.74 -21.99
C TYR A 194 5.87 -18.07 -23.27
N ILE A 195 4.96 -17.64 -24.14
CA ILE A 195 5.24 -16.81 -25.30
C ILE A 195 4.35 -15.57 -25.18
N SER A 196 4.95 -14.37 -25.28
CA SER A 196 4.17 -13.14 -25.19
C SER A 196 3.22 -13.02 -26.38
N LYS A 197 2.08 -12.33 -26.20
CA LYS A 197 1.15 -12.03 -27.30
C LYS A 197 1.86 -11.37 -28.49
N ARG A 198 2.78 -10.43 -28.21
CA ARG A 198 3.61 -9.77 -29.22
C ARG A 198 4.50 -10.77 -29.98
N ASP A 199 5.23 -11.62 -29.27
CA ASP A 199 6.16 -12.56 -29.89
C ASP A 199 5.40 -13.66 -30.68
N LEU A 200 4.19 -14.07 -30.24
CA LEU A 200 3.27 -14.92 -31.01
C LEU A 200 2.78 -14.21 -32.27
N ARG A 201 2.31 -12.96 -32.16
CA ARG A 201 1.82 -12.19 -33.31
C ARG A 201 2.90 -12.03 -34.38
N ILE A 202 4.16 -11.81 -33.98
CA ILE A 202 5.31 -11.79 -34.92
C ILE A 202 5.43 -13.10 -35.70
N VAL A 203 5.26 -14.25 -35.06
CA VAL A 203 5.28 -15.56 -35.74
C VAL A 203 4.12 -15.68 -36.71
N GLU A 204 2.92 -15.23 -36.36
CA GLU A 204 1.76 -15.29 -37.25
C GLU A 204 1.94 -14.41 -38.48
N LEU A 205 2.34 -13.16 -38.27
CA LEU A 205 2.61 -12.22 -39.36
C LEU A 205 3.68 -12.80 -40.31
N LYS A 206 4.69 -13.50 -39.76
CA LYS A 206 5.76 -14.07 -40.59
C LYS A 206 5.38 -15.37 -41.28
N ASP A 207 4.82 -16.33 -40.56
CA ASP A 207 4.62 -17.70 -41.05
C ASP A 207 3.27 -17.91 -41.73
N LYS A 208 2.22 -17.20 -41.27
CA LYS A 208 0.85 -17.33 -41.82
C LYS A 208 0.56 -16.26 -42.86
N GLU A 209 0.97 -15.03 -42.61
CA GLU A 209 0.68 -13.88 -43.48
C GLU A 209 1.85 -13.54 -44.42
N ASN A 210 3.00 -14.21 -44.27
CA ASN A 210 4.20 -14.05 -45.09
C ASN A 210 4.69 -12.60 -45.23
N MET A 211 4.51 -11.78 -44.19
CA MET A 211 4.94 -10.39 -44.22
C MET A 211 6.46 -10.23 -44.22
N GLU A 212 6.91 -9.14 -44.82
CA GLU A 212 8.31 -8.72 -44.74
C GLU A 212 8.62 -8.10 -43.38
N TRP A 213 9.87 -8.27 -42.93
CA TRP A 213 10.28 -7.87 -41.58
C TRP A 213 10.00 -6.39 -41.28
N ASP A 214 10.14 -5.53 -42.26
CA ASP A 214 9.95 -4.09 -42.09
C ASP A 214 8.46 -3.72 -41.97
N GLU A 215 7.57 -4.52 -42.54
CA GLU A 215 6.12 -4.41 -42.38
C GLU A 215 5.68 -4.94 -41.03
N ILE A 216 6.23 -6.08 -40.59
CA ILE A 216 6.00 -6.65 -39.25
C ILE A 216 6.33 -5.62 -38.16
N ILE A 217 7.45 -4.89 -38.28
CA ILE A 217 7.83 -3.85 -37.32
C ILE A 217 6.73 -2.79 -37.22
N LYS A 218 6.27 -2.26 -38.36
CA LYS A 218 5.23 -1.22 -38.41
C LYS A 218 3.92 -1.72 -37.79
N THR A 219 3.51 -2.94 -38.15
CA THR A 219 2.29 -3.56 -37.62
C THR A 219 2.37 -3.75 -36.11
N ILE A 220 3.47 -4.29 -35.59
CA ILE A 220 3.65 -4.50 -34.15
C ILE A 220 3.70 -3.19 -33.36
N ILE A 221 4.39 -2.16 -33.88
CA ILE A 221 4.40 -0.82 -33.25
C ILE A 221 2.97 -0.27 -33.16
N LYS A 222 2.18 -0.43 -34.22
CA LYS A 222 0.79 0.02 -34.28
C LYS A 222 -0.13 -0.77 -33.34
N GLU A 223 -0.01 -2.08 -33.31
CA GLU A 223 -0.91 -2.98 -32.56
C GLU A 223 -0.65 -2.95 -31.04
N PHE A 224 0.60 -2.78 -30.60
CA PHE A 224 0.96 -2.97 -29.18
C PHE A 224 1.31 -1.68 -28.42
N VAL A 225 1.17 -0.50 -29.04
CA VAL A 225 1.50 0.82 -28.45
C VAL A 225 2.74 0.73 -27.55
N ILE A 226 3.89 0.53 -28.18
CA ILE A 226 5.15 0.28 -27.46
C ILE A 226 5.67 1.60 -26.89
N ASP A 227 5.39 1.83 -25.60
CA ASP A 227 5.90 2.96 -24.79
C ASP A 227 7.20 2.57 -24.02
N ASP A 228 7.95 1.58 -24.53
CA ASP A 228 9.17 1.10 -23.87
C ASP A 228 10.30 2.13 -23.98
N PHE A 229 10.62 2.77 -22.85
CA PHE A 229 11.78 3.65 -22.65
C PHE A 229 13.14 2.96 -22.90
N ASP A 230 13.19 1.61 -22.93
CA ASP A 230 14.45 0.84 -22.99
C ASP A 230 14.77 0.18 -24.34
N GLY A 231 13.97 0.36 -25.40
CA GLY A 231 14.40 -0.13 -26.71
C GLY A 231 13.45 0.10 -27.87
N LYS A 232 13.88 0.93 -28.83
CA LYS A 232 13.22 1.05 -30.14
C LYS A 232 13.10 -0.33 -30.80
N LEU A 233 11.87 -0.75 -31.11
CA LEU A 233 11.61 -1.96 -31.86
C LEU A 233 12.26 -1.83 -33.24
N ASN A 234 13.24 -2.69 -33.53
CA ASN A 234 13.98 -2.68 -34.79
C ASN A 234 14.06 -4.10 -35.37
N LYS A 235 14.57 -4.21 -36.59
CA LYS A 235 14.64 -5.47 -37.34
C LYS A 235 15.38 -6.59 -36.58
N ILE A 236 16.43 -6.26 -35.84
CA ILE A 236 17.17 -7.23 -35.03
C ILE A 236 16.31 -7.71 -33.86
N SER A 237 15.64 -6.79 -33.16
CA SER A 237 14.75 -7.11 -32.05
C SER A 237 13.59 -8.02 -32.48
N VAL A 238 12.95 -7.73 -33.62
CA VAL A 238 11.85 -8.54 -34.17
C VAL A 238 12.32 -9.93 -34.60
N LYS A 239 13.46 -10.04 -35.31
CA LYS A 239 14.03 -11.34 -35.69
C LYS A 239 14.39 -12.19 -34.47
N ARG A 240 14.97 -11.59 -33.42
CA ARG A 240 15.25 -12.30 -32.16
C ARG A 240 13.98 -12.75 -31.46
N ALA A 241 12.93 -11.91 -31.43
CA ALA A 241 11.63 -12.27 -30.87
C ALA A 241 11.01 -13.46 -31.63
N TYR A 242 10.99 -13.40 -32.96
CA TYR A 242 10.56 -14.51 -33.81
C TYR A 242 11.32 -15.82 -33.50
N GLY A 243 12.66 -15.77 -33.47
CA GLY A 243 13.48 -16.96 -33.21
C GLY A 243 13.23 -17.57 -31.82
N ARG A 244 13.09 -16.73 -30.78
CA ARG A 244 12.74 -17.20 -29.43
C ARG A 244 11.34 -17.81 -29.39
N ALA A 245 10.37 -17.19 -30.05
CA ALA A 245 8.99 -17.68 -30.11
C ALA A 245 8.92 -19.03 -30.82
N LYS A 246 9.53 -19.17 -32.00
CA LYS A 246 9.60 -20.46 -32.73
C LYS A 246 10.28 -21.54 -31.92
N LYS A 247 11.40 -21.24 -31.27
CA LYS A 247 12.10 -22.20 -30.39
C LYS A 247 11.17 -22.69 -29.26
N ARG A 248 10.40 -21.79 -28.65
CA ARG A 248 9.43 -22.12 -27.61
C ARG A 248 8.24 -22.93 -28.15
N LEU A 249 7.64 -22.51 -29.27
CA LEU A 249 6.54 -23.23 -29.94
C LEU A 249 6.96 -24.67 -30.27
N ASN A 250 8.14 -24.84 -30.87
CA ASN A 250 8.67 -26.16 -31.19
C ASN A 250 8.98 -26.98 -29.93
N SER A 251 9.42 -26.35 -28.84
CA SER A 251 9.64 -27.06 -27.56
C SER A 251 8.34 -27.50 -26.89
N ILE A 252 7.23 -26.81 -27.13
CA ILE A 252 5.89 -27.22 -26.65
C ILE A 252 5.40 -28.45 -27.43
N ALA A 253 5.63 -28.46 -28.75
CA ALA A 253 5.21 -29.55 -29.62
C ALA A 253 6.06 -30.83 -29.46
N ASN A 254 7.31 -30.69 -29.01
CA ASN A 254 8.29 -31.77 -28.95
C ASN A 254 8.71 -32.19 -27.52
N ASP A 255 7.95 -31.84 -26.48
CA ASP A 255 8.24 -32.31 -25.12
C ASP A 255 7.68 -33.74 -24.92
N PRO A 256 8.53 -34.77 -24.78
CA PRO A 256 8.10 -36.19 -24.76
C PRO A 256 7.47 -36.63 -23.42
N HIS A 257 7.17 -35.70 -22.51
CA HIS A 257 6.56 -35.97 -21.20
C HIS A 257 5.08 -35.55 -21.12
N LYS A 258 4.29 -35.83 -22.15
CA LYS A 258 2.84 -36.04 -21.99
C LYS A 258 2.60 -37.54 -21.93
N ASP A 259 2.01 -37.99 -20.83
CA ASP A 259 1.67 -39.37 -20.43
C ASP A 259 2.76 -40.13 -19.65
N LYS A 260 3.04 -39.68 -18.42
CA LYS A 260 3.33 -40.55 -17.27
C LYS A 260 2.75 -39.97 -15.99
#